data_AF-A0A2H6FVS0-F1
#
_entry.id   AF-A0A2H6FVS0-F1
#
_cell.length_a   1.000
_cell.length_b   1.000
_cell.length_c   1.000
_cell.angle_alpha   90.00
_cell.angle_beta   90.00
_cell.angle_gamma   90.00
#
_symmetry.space_group_name_H-M   'P 1'
#
loop_
_entity.id
_entity.type
_entity.pdbx_description
1 polymer ?
#
loop_
_entity_poly.entity_id
_entity_poly.type
_entity_poly.pdbx_seq_one_letter_code
_entity_poly.pdbx_strand_id
1 'polypeptide(L)'
;MLAKLDVGVIKRIWTIPYNGIPHVSTWGMEDTTVACRGKKMENIKPIKVLLVEDNSGDARLIGEMLDSPGSHIFSLKRVNSLSKGLRSLFPDDIDIVLLDLSLPDSHGLETFNRLYSRAPGVPIVILSGQDDESMAIRAVHEGAQDYLVKGRIDSGLLIRAIHYAIERKNAERELHGAYQKLKTAQEQLIQAGKMAAMGQLAAGISHELNQPLTGIKGFAQTALMDLEANSPLRDDLNKIVEQADRMDRIIRHVRFFARKSDFHLREMDMNGPVNDALMLLSEQLKVHNIRVKKSLSGDLPGVLGDPNQLEQVFLNLITNARDAIDILQRPEGGEIKIKSGTSGDRKHIELTFEDTGCGISEKALEHIFNPFFTTKSPDGGMGLGLSIVYRIIENHKGRIEVKSRTGRGTMFRIFLPVYKEVAPLNSAPAVLC
;
A
#
# COMPACT_ATOMS: atom_id res chain seq x y z
N MET A 1 -27.50 44.97 25.53
CA MET A 1 -26.42 45.59 26.33
C MET A 1 -25.26 44.58 26.39
N LEU A 2 -24.57 44.35 25.27
CA LEU A 2 -23.26 44.92 24.94
C LEU A 2 -22.27 44.99 26.13
N ALA A 3 -21.30 44.07 26.16
CA ALA A 3 -19.95 44.32 26.66
C ALA A 3 -19.00 43.23 26.10
N LYS A 4 -18.32 43.57 24.99
CA LYS A 4 -16.84 43.68 24.88
C LYS A 4 -16.07 42.35 25.03
N LEU A 5 -15.82 41.71 23.89
CA LEU A 5 -14.68 40.80 23.72
C LEU A 5 -13.48 41.64 23.25
N ASP A 6 -12.41 41.57 24.03
CA ASP A 6 -11.18 42.34 23.92
C ASP A 6 -10.26 41.75 22.83
N VAL A 7 -9.87 42.59 21.88
CA VAL A 7 -9.05 42.25 20.71
C VAL A 7 -7.58 42.39 21.12
N GLY A 8 -7.02 41.37 21.80
CA GLY A 8 -5.68 41.50 22.40
C GLY A 8 -4.79 40.25 22.44
N VAL A 9 -5.24 39.06 22.02
CA VAL A 9 -4.51 37.80 22.34
C VAL A 9 -4.00 37.00 21.14
N ILE A 10 -4.22 37.46 19.89
CA ILE A 10 -3.66 36.79 18.69
C ILE A 10 -2.55 37.66 18.09
N LYS A 11 -1.44 37.81 18.81
CA LYS A 11 -0.15 38.29 18.28
C LYS A 11 0.98 37.81 19.20
N ARG A 12 1.31 36.51 19.17
CA ARG A 12 2.56 36.02 19.78
C ARG A 12 2.99 34.61 19.37
N ILE A 13 3.15 34.32 18.07
CA ILE A 13 3.99 33.18 17.61
C ILE A 13 4.63 33.54 16.26
N TRP A 14 5.70 34.33 16.26
CA TRP A 14 6.70 34.37 15.18
C TRP A 14 8.00 34.96 15.76
N THR A 15 8.83 34.11 16.34
CA THR A 15 10.24 34.40 16.59
C THR A 15 11.02 33.08 16.63
N ILE A 16 11.71 32.75 15.53
CA ILE A 16 12.81 31.79 15.49
C ILE A 16 14.00 32.55 14.85
N PRO A 17 15.21 32.53 15.43
CA PRO A 17 16.34 33.34 14.96
C PRO A 17 17.03 32.71 13.74
N TYR A 18 17.30 33.54 12.74
CA TYR A 18 18.13 33.26 11.58
C TYR A 18 19.57 33.69 11.90
N ASN A 19 20.50 32.74 12.02
CA ASN A 19 21.95 33.00 12.12
C ASN A 19 22.63 32.42 10.89
N GLY A 20 23.30 33.27 10.10
CA GLY A 20 24.31 32.84 9.12
C GLY A 20 24.23 33.48 7.73
N ILE A 21 24.53 34.78 7.61
CA ILE A 21 25.03 35.38 6.36
C ILE A 21 26.23 36.27 6.74
N PRO A 22 27.40 36.13 6.09
CA PRO A 22 28.53 37.02 6.31
C PRO A 22 28.33 38.39 5.64
N HIS A 23 28.89 39.40 6.30
CA HIS A 23 28.98 40.82 5.94
C HIS A 23 29.14 41.14 4.44
N VAL A 24 28.32 42.09 3.97
CA VAL A 24 28.55 42.87 2.75
C VAL A 24 29.37 44.11 3.13
N SER A 25 30.57 44.24 2.59
CA SER A 25 31.32 45.49 2.54
C SER A 25 31.17 46.14 1.15
N THR A 26 30.80 47.42 1.21
CA THR A 26 30.80 48.48 0.20
C THR A 26 31.69 48.31 -1.03
N TRP A 27 31.12 48.37 -2.25
CA TRP A 27 31.64 49.00 -3.49
C TRP A 27 30.40 49.19 -4.41
N GLY A 28 29.96 50.41 -4.70
CA GLY A 28 30.39 51.16 -5.88
C GLY A 28 29.27 51.17 -6.92
N MET A 29 28.54 52.28 -7.04
CA MET A 29 27.65 52.55 -8.18
C MET A 29 28.51 52.67 -9.43
N GLU A 30 28.36 51.77 -10.40
CA GLU A 30 28.54 52.02 -11.85
C GLU A 30 28.23 50.74 -12.67
N ASP A 31 27.48 50.94 -13.76
CA ASP A 31 27.26 50.07 -14.92
C ASP A 31 26.99 48.56 -14.75
N THR A 32 25.74 48.17 -14.99
CA THR A 32 25.36 46.81 -15.45
C THR A 32 24.38 46.88 -16.62
N THR A 33 24.85 47.39 -17.76
CA THR A 33 24.47 46.77 -19.03
C THR A 33 25.31 45.50 -19.17
N VAL A 34 24.66 44.38 -19.49
CA VAL A 34 25.17 43.02 -19.76
C VAL A 34 24.80 41.98 -18.69
N ALA A 35 23.67 41.31 -18.90
CA ALA A 35 23.51 39.85 -18.80
C ALA A 35 22.03 39.41 -18.96
N CYS A 36 21.38 39.75 -20.08
CA CYS A 36 20.15 39.09 -20.50
C CYS A 36 20.37 38.34 -21.83
N ARG A 37 21.13 37.24 -21.77
CA ARG A 37 21.15 36.22 -22.82
C ARG A 37 21.07 34.86 -22.15
N GLY A 38 19.96 34.15 -22.39
CA GLY A 38 19.91 32.69 -22.22
C GLY A 38 19.08 32.14 -21.06
N LYS A 39 17.89 32.68 -20.76
CA LYS A 39 16.82 31.81 -20.22
C LYS A 39 16.22 31.08 -21.41
N LYS A 40 16.47 29.77 -21.53
CA LYS A 40 15.79 28.87 -22.46
C LYS A 40 14.29 29.14 -22.36
N MET A 41 13.63 29.45 -23.48
CA MET A 41 12.18 29.43 -23.57
C MET A 41 11.73 28.02 -23.18
N GLU A 42 11.17 27.88 -21.99
CA GLU A 42 10.47 26.67 -21.58
C GLU A 42 9.35 26.41 -22.58
N ASN A 43 9.13 25.14 -22.89
CA ASN A 43 8.12 24.68 -23.83
C ASN A 43 6.73 25.06 -23.25
N ILE A 44 6.18 26.23 -23.60
CA ILE A 44 4.91 26.72 -23.05
C ILE A 44 3.81 25.80 -23.57
N LYS A 45 3.39 24.83 -22.75
CA LYS A 45 2.26 23.96 -23.08
C LYS A 45 0.98 24.80 -23.05
N PRO A 46 0.11 24.69 -24.07
CA PRO A 46 -1.15 25.43 -24.07
C PRO A 46 -2.06 24.95 -22.94
N ILE A 47 -2.64 25.90 -22.20
CA ILE A 47 -3.66 25.63 -21.18
C ILE A 47 -4.96 25.26 -21.92
N LYS A 48 -5.45 24.04 -21.71
CA LYS A 48 -6.68 23.54 -22.35
C LYS A 48 -7.90 24.01 -21.57
N VAL A 49 -8.66 24.93 -22.15
CA VAL A 49 -9.85 25.54 -21.54
C VAL A 49 -11.11 24.95 -22.17
N LEU A 50 -12.00 24.41 -21.35
CA LEU A 50 -13.36 24.07 -21.78
C LEU A 50 -14.31 25.22 -21.42
N LEU A 51 -14.86 25.89 -22.42
CA LEU A 51 -15.89 26.92 -22.23
C LEU A 51 -17.26 26.31 -22.51
N VAL A 52 -18.13 26.35 -21.52
CA VAL A 52 -19.54 25.93 -21.61
C VAL A 52 -20.40 27.19 -21.58
N GLU A 53 -20.83 27.63 -22.76
CA GLU A 53 -21.51 28.92 -23.00
C GLU A 53 -22.41 28.78 -24.24
N ASP A 54 -23.70 29.05 -24.10
CA ASP A 54 -24.67 28.94 -25.20
C ASP A 54 -24.78 30.22 -26.01
N ASN A 55 -24.50 31.39 -25.41
CA ASN A 55 -24.47 32.65 -26.11
C ASN A 55 -23.22 32.75 -27.00
N SER A 56 -23.42 32.65 -28.31
CA SER A 56 -22.34 32.73 -29.29
C SER A 56 -21.53 34.04 -29.27
N GLY A 57 -22.14 35.15 -28.82
CA GLY A 57 -21.49 36.45 -28.66
C GLY A 57 -20.52 36.44 -27.46
N ASP A 58 -21.00 36.01 -26.29
CA ASP A 58 -20.18 35.87 -25.08
C ASP A 58 -19.05 34.86 -25.30
N ALA A 59 -19.35 33.73 -25.93
CA ALA A 59 -18.36 32.71 -26.26
C ALA A 59 -17.27 33.21 -27.22
N ARG A 60 -17.63 34.10 -28.15
CA ARG A 60 -16.68 34.75 -29.05
C ARG A 60 -15.81 35.76 -28.31
N LEU A 61 -16.44 36.61 -27.48
CA LEU A 61 -15.74 37.64 -26.70
C LEU A 61 -14.69 37.02 -25.76
N ILE A 62 -15.05 35.96 -25.04
CA ILE A 62 -14.11 35.20 -24.18
C ILE A 62 -12.97 34.61 -25.02
N GLY A 63 -13.27 34.12 -26.23
CA GLY A 63 -12.26 33.68 -27.18
C GLY A 63 -11.26 34.77 -27.52
N GLU A 64 -11.73 35.94 -27.92
CA GLU A 64 -10.89 37.10 -28.27
C GLU A 64 -10.06 37.60 -27.06
N MET A 65 -10.63 37.53 -25.84
CA MET A 65 -9.91 37.84 -24.61
C MET A 65 -8.76 36.86 -24.33
N LEU A 66 -8.94 35.57 -24.61
CA LEU A 66 -7.91 34.55 -24.45
C LEU A 66 -6.88 34.54 -25.58
N ASP A 67 -7.27 34.98 -26.79
CA ASP A 67 -6.39 35.11 -27.96
C ASP A 67 -5.58 36.43 -27.95
N SER A 68 -5.78 37.29 -26.93
CA SER A 68 -5.07 38.56 -26.80
C SER A 68 -3.55 38.35 -26.69
N PRO A 69 -2.71 39.14 -27.41
CA PRO A 69 -1.27 38.93 -27.45
C PRO A 69 -0.65 39.05 -26.04
N GLY A 70 -0.06 37.95 -25.57
CA GLY A 70 0.57 37.84 -24.26
C GLY A 70 1.41 36.55 -24.14
N SER A 71 2.04 36.35 -22.99
CA SER A 71 2.96 35.22 -22.74
C SER A 71 2.27 33.86 -22.53
N HIS A 72 0.95 33.75 -22.74
CA HIS A 72 0.17 32.56 -22.40
C HIS A 72 -0.51 32.01 -23.64
N ILE A 73 -0.47 30.68 -23.80
CA ILE A 73 -1.10 30.00 -24.93
C ILE A 73 -2.30 29.25 -24.37
N PHE A 74 -3.50 29.55 -24.87
CA PHE A 74 -4.73 28.86 -24.51
C PHE A 74 -5.22 28.01 -25.68
N SER A 75 -5.73 26.82 -25.39
CA SER A 75 -6.44 25.96 -26.33
C SER A 75 -7.90 25.91 -25.90
N LEU A 76 -8.74 26.73 -26.54
CA LEU A 76 -10.15 26.88 -26.17
C LEU A 76 -11.04 25.89 -26.91
N LYS A 77 -11.73 25.02 -26.16
CA LYS A 77 -12.81 24.15 -26.66
C LYS A 77 -14.15 24.72 -26.21
N ARG A 78 -15.01 25.11 -27.15
CA ARG A 78 -16.32 25.71 -26.88
C ARG A 78 -17.45 24.69 -27.04
N VAL A 79 -18.41 24.70 -26.12
CA VAL A 79 -19.64 23.89 -26.18
C VAL A 79 -20.82 24.74 -25.70
N ASN A 80 -22.01 24.50 -26.24
CA ASN A 80 -23.19 25.34 -26.01
C ASN A 80 -24.28 24.70 -25.15
N SER A 81 -23.94 23.64 -24.40
CA SER A 81 -24.87 22.93 -23.54
C SER A 81 -24.10 22.11 -22.51
N LEU A 82 -24.67 21.93 -21.32
CA LEU A 82 -24.06 21.13 -20.25
C LEU A 82 -23.82 19.69 -20.70
N SER A 83 -24.78 19.10 -21.40
CA SER A 83 -24.68 17.73 -21.92
C SER A 83 -23.48 17.56 -22.86
N LYS A 84 -23.18 18.56 -23.70
CA LYS A 84 -21.98 18.55 -24.55
C LYS A 84 -20.70 18.78 -23.74
N GLY A 85 -20.76 19.62 -22.70
CA GLY A 85 -19.67 19.81 -21.73
C GLY A 85 -19.29 18.51 -21.03
N LEU A 86 -20.26 17.81 -20.44
CA LEU A 86 -20.06 16.53 -19.76
C LEU A 86 -19.49 15.44 -20.69
N ARG A 87 -19.92 15.40 -21.96
CA ARG A 87 -19.35 14.48 -22.97
C ARG A 87 -17.92 14.84 -23.37
N SER A 88 -17.55 16.10 -23.25
CA SER A 88 -16.23 16.62 -23.62
C SER A 88 -15.23 16.60 -22.46
N LEU A 89 -15.71 16.36 -21.24
CA LEU A 89 -14.95 16.40 -20.00
C LEU A 89 -14.36 15.02 -19.73
N PHE A 90 -13.15 14.79 -20.25
CA PHE A 90 -12.32 13.67 -19.89
C PHE A 90 -11.24 14.15 -18.91
N PRO A 91 -11.09 13.50 -17.73
CA PRO A 91 -9.97 13.77 -16.83
C PRO A 91 -8.64 13.67 -17.60
N ASP A 92 -7.71 14.59 -17.36
CA ASP A 92 -6.39 14.74 -18.02
C ASP A 92 -6.38 15.47 -19.38
N ASP A 93 -7.54 15.77 -19.94
CA ASP A 93 -7.64 16.42 -21.26
C ASP A 93 -8.08 17.89 -21.21
N ILE A 94 -8.52 18.36 -20.06
CA ILE A 94 -8.95 19.75 -19.80
C ILE A 94 -8.27 20.23 -18.52
N ASP A 95 -7.64 21.41 -18.58
CA ASP A 95 -6.93 22.01 -17.45
C ASP A 95 -7.86 22.87 -16.60
N ILE A 96 -8.90 23.46 -17.20
CA ILE A 96 -9.90 24.29 -16.51
C ILE A 96 -11.23 24.35 -17.27
N VAL A 97 -12.33 24.51 -16.54
CA VAL A 97 -13.66 24.76 -17.10
C VAL A 97 -14.11 26.18 -16.78
N LEU A 98 -14.53 26.91 -17.81
CA LEU A 98 -15.29 28.15 -17.69
C LEU A 98 -16.77 27.81 -17.92
N LEU A 99 -17.62 28.04 -16.92
CA LEU A 99 -18.99 27.53 -16.89
C LEU A 99 -20.00 28.67 -16.77
N ASP A 100 -20.84 28.86 -17.79
CA ASP A 100 -22.08 29.58 -17.60
C ASP A 100 -23.09 28.73 -16.80
N LEU A 101 -23.79 29.36 -15.87
CA LEU A 101 -24.87 28.73 -15.11
C LEU A 101 -26.19 28.69 -15.87
N SER A 102 -26.38 29.55 -16.88
CA SER A 102 -27.64 29.73 -17.61
C SER A 102 -27.58 29.08 -18.99
N LEU A 103 -27.69 27.75 -19.04
CA LEU A 103 -27.60 26.95 -20.27
C LEU A 103 -28.98 26.46 -20.73
N PRO A 104 -29.17 26.15 -22.03
CA PRO A 104 -30.45 25.69 -22.57
C PRO A 104 -30.93 24.35 -21.99
N ASP A 105 -30.01 23.53 -21.46
CA ASP A 105 -30.28 22.21 -20.90
C ASP A 105 -30.02 22.08 -19.39
N SER A 106 -29.64 23.17 -18.71
CA SER A 106 -29.40 23.21 -17.26
C SER A 106 -29.30 24.65 -16.74
N HIS A 107 -29.84 24.93 -15.56
CA HIS A 107 -29.82 26.28 -14.99
C HIS A 107 -29.31 26.32 -13.54
N GLY A 108 -28.56 27.37 -13.20
CA GLY A 108 -28.16 27.69 -11.83
C GLY A 108 -27.18 26.68 -11.23
N LEU A 109 -27.27 26.51 -9.91
CA LEU A 109 -26.32 25.70 -9.12
C LEU A 109 -26.29 24.21 -9.52
N GLU A 110 -27.40 23.68 -10.05
CA GLU A 110 -27.45 22.30 -10.54
C GLU A 110 -26.43 22.06 -11.67
N THR A 111 -26.22 23.08 -12.54
CA THR A 111 -25.26 23.03 -13.63
C THR A 111 -23.83 22.78 -13.10
N PHE A 112 -23.43 23.51 -12.05
CA PHE A 112 -22.15 23.30 -11.37
C PHE A 112 -22.06 21.91 -10.75
N ASN A 113 -23.06 21.52 -9.96
CA ASN A 113 -23.03 20.26 -9.21
C ASN A 113 -22.90 19.02 -10.12
N ARG A 114 -23.59 19.02 -11.26
CA ARG A 114 -23.50 17.94 -12.24
C ARG A 114 -22.11 17.85 -12.88
N LEU A 115 -21.47 19.00 -13.15
CA LEU A 115 -20.12 19.04 -13.72
C LEU A 115 -19.06 18.66 -12.69
N TYR A 116 -19.16 19.22 -11.48
CA TYR A 116 -18.25 18.95 -10.37
C TYR A 116 -18.27 17.48 -9.94
N SER A 117 -19.45 16.85 -9.91
CA SER A 117 -19.58 15.42 -9.60
C SER A 117 -18.89 14.52 -10.63
N ARG A 118 -18.81 14.96 -11.90
CA ARG A 118 -18.18 14.19 -12.97
C ARG A 118 -16.66 14.30 -12.95
N ALA A 119 -16.12 15.47 -12.60
CA ALA A 119 -14.68 15.72 -12.56
C ALA A 119 -14.30 16.68 -11.41
N PRO A 120 -14.36 16.23 -10.14
CA PRO A 120 -14.08 17.08 -8.97
C PRO A 120 -12.63 17.56 -8.90
N GLY A 121 -11.75 16.91 -9.67
CA GLY A 121 -10.37 17.29 -9.80
C GLY A 121 -10.16 18.52 -10.68
N VAL A 122 -11.00 18.83 -11.65
CA VAL A 122 -10.74 19.90 -12.63
C VAL A 122 -11.22 21.24 -12.03
N PRO A 123 -10.41 22.31 -12.06
CA PRO A 123 -10.85 23.62 -11.57
C PRO A 123 -12.00 24.17 -12.44
N ILE A 124 -13.00 24.75 -11.79
CA ILE A 124 -14.17 25.34 -12.43
C ILE A 124 -14.25 26.80 -12.01
N VAL A 125 -14.30 27.71 -12.99
CA VAL A 125 -14.60 29.13 -12.80
C VAL A 125 -15.96 29.42 -13.41
N ILE A 126 -16.80 30.10 -12.67
CA ILE A 126 -18.18 30.37 -13.06
C ILE A 126 -18.27 31.69 -13.80
N LEU A 127 -19.04 31.72 -14.88
CA LEU A 127 -19.39 32.93 -15.61
C LEU A 127 -20.85 33.25 -15.29
N SER A 128 -21.11 34.34 -14.59
CA SER A 128 -22.43 34.71 -14.10
C SER A 128 -22.92 35.99 -14.74
N GLY A 129 -24.22 36.08 -15.06
CA GLY A 129 -24.88 37.35 -15.32
C GLY A 129 -24.93 38.25 -14.08
N GLN A 130 -25.29 39.52 -14.27
CA GLN A 130 -25.36 40.51 -13.19
C GLN A 130 -26.47 40.20 -12.16
N ASP A 131 -27.55 39.56 -12.59
CA ASP A 131 -28.68 39.17 -11.73
C ASP A 131 -28.45 37.82 -11.01
N ASP A 132 -27.40 37.08 -11.37
CA ASP A 132 -27.14 35.69 -10.96
C ASP A 132 -26.00 35.55 -9.92
N GLU A 133 -25.44 36.65 -9.44
CA GLU A 133 -24.25 36.65 -8.56
C GLU A 133 -24.44 35.82 -7.27
N SER A 134 -25.65 35.83 -6.70
CA SER A 134 -25.98 35.04 -5.50
C SER A 134 -25.86 33.53 -5.71
N MET A 135 -26.12 33.03 -6.93
CA MET A 135 -25.95 31.62 -7.28
C MET A 135 -24.47 31.27 -7.49
N ALA A 136 -23.71 32.18 -8.10
CA ALA A 136 -22.27 32.00 -8.30
C ALA A 136 -21.51 31.90 -6.97
N ILE A 137 -21.86 32.74 -5.99
CA ILE A 137 -21.29 32.68 -4.63
C ILE A 137 -21.55 31.32 -3.96
N ARG A 138 -22.78 30.79 -4.08
CA ARG A 138 -23.11 29.47 -3.53
C ARG A 138 -22.27 28.36 -4.17
N ALA A 139 -22.07 28.43 -5.47
CA ALA A 139 -21.25 27.44 -6.16
C ALA A 139 -19.77 27.50 -5.76
N VAL A 140 -19.23 28.68 -5.44
CA VAL A 140 -17.88 28.80 -4.83
C VAL A 140 -17.84 28.15 -3.45
N HIS A 141 -18.88 28.33 -2.63
CA HIS A 141 -18.99 27.62 -1.34
C HIS A 141 -19.08 26.08 -1.50
N GLU A 142 -19.63 25.59 -2.62
CA GLU A 142 -19.73 24.16 -2.93
C GLU A 142 -18.50 23.59 -3.66
N GLY A 143 -17.49 24.41 -3.97
CA GLY A 143 -16.19 23.95 -4.46
C GLY A 143 -15.74 24.53 -5.81
N ALA A 144 -16.49 25.44 -6.43
CA ALA A 144 -15.99 26.22 -7.55
C ALA A 144 -14.81 27.09 -7.11
N GLN A 145 -13.84 27.31 -8.00
CA GLN A 145 -12.61 28.01 -7.64
C GLN A 145 -12.80 29.52 -7.56
N ASP A 146 -13.63 30.06 -8.45
CA ASP A 146 -13.94 31.48 -8.51
C ASP A 146 -15.20 31.72 -9.36
N TYR A 147 -15.68 32.97 -9.38
CA TYR A 147 -16.69 33.42 -10.34
C TYR A 147 -16.33 34.77 -10.97
N LEU A 148 -16.77 34.98 -12.20
CA LEU A 148 -16.60 36.20 -12.97
C LEU A 148 -17.97 36.69 -13.45
N VAL A 149 -18.22 38.00 -13.32
CA VAL A 149 -19.48 38.62 -13.73
C VAL A 149 -19.37 39.09 -15.18
N LYS A 150 -20.23 38.56 -16.06
CA LYS A 150 -20.35 38.93 -17.48
C LYS A 150 -20.55 40.44 -17.64
N GLY A 151 -19.95 41.03 -18.68
CA GLY A 151 -19.98 42.48 -18.92
C GLY A 151 -18.97 43.30 -18.10
N ARG A 152 -18.31 42.70 -17.10
CA ARG A 152 -17.18 43.30 -16.35
C ARG A 152 -15.87 42.53 -16.52
N ILE A 153 -15.83 41.61 -17.48
CA ILE A 153 -14.66 40.77 -17.75
C ILE A 153 -13.75 41.51 -18.72
N ASP A 154 -12.47 41.62 -18.39
CA ASP A 154 -11.41 41.99 -19.32
C ASP A 154 -10.40 40.83 -19.46
N SER A 155 -9.54 40.88 -20.49
CA SER A 155 -8.54 39.84 -20.74
C SER A 155 -7.62 39.59 -19.54
N GLY A 156 -7.23 40.64 -18.82
CA GLY A 156 -6.33 40.54 -17.67
C GLY A 156 -6.98 39.83 -16.48
N LEU A 157 -8.22 40.18 -16.17
CA LEU A 157 -9.01 39.55 -15.11
C LEU A 157 -9.26 38.08 -15.42
N LEU A 158 -9.66 37.75 -16.65
CA LEU A 158 -9.93 36.37 -17.06
C LEU A 158 -8.69 35.48 -16.98
N ILE A 159 -7.57 35.92 -17.55
CA ILE A 159 -6.31 35.16 -17.53
C ILE A 159 -5.85 34.92 -16.08
N ARG A 160 -5.95 35.95 -15.24
CA ARG A 160 -5.58 35.87 -13.82
C ARG A 160 -6.47 34.89 -13.06
N ALA A 161 -7.78 34.93 -13.26
CA ALA A 161 -8.72 34.00 -12.64
C ALA A 161 -8.44 32.54 -13.05
N ILE A 162 -8.13 32.31 -14.33
CA ILE A 162 -7.75 30.98 -14.83
C ILE A 162 -6.50 30.46 -14.12
N HIS A 163 -5.43 31.25 -14.06
CA HIS A 163 -4.20 30.81 -13.41
C HIS A 163 -4.39 30.55 -11.92
N TYR A 164 -5.06 31.45 -11.19
CA TYR A 164 -5.30 31.23 -9.77
C TYR A 164 -6.14 29.98 -9.51
N ALA A 165 -7.16 29.72 -10.33
CA ALA A 165 -7.98 28.52 -10.20
C ALA A 165 -7.17 27.23 -10.42
N ILE A 166 -6.28 27.21 -11.43
CA ILE A 166 -5.39 26.06 -11.71
C ILE A 166 -4.38 25.88 -10.59
N GLU A 167 -3.67 26.93 -10.20
CA GLU A 167 -2.64 26.88 -9.15
C GLU A 167 -3.24 26.41 -7.82
N ARG A 168 -4.41 26.95 -7.43
CA ARG A 168 -5.10 26.56 -6.20
C ARG A 168 -5.51 25.09 -6.22
N LYS A 169 -6.04 24.59 -7.34
CA LYS A 169 -6.45 23.18 -7.45
C LYS A 169 -5.25 22.23 -7.47
N ASN A 170 -4.15 22.63 -8.08
CA ASN A 170 -2.90 21.86 -8.05
C ASN A 170 -2.32 21.80 -6.64
N ALA A 171 -2.25 22.92 -5.92
CA ALA A 171 -1.80 22.97 -4.53
C ALA A 171 -2.66 22.09 -3.61
N GLU A 172 -3.99 22.12 -3.79
CA GLU A 172 -4.92 21.25 -3.04
C GLU A 172 -4.64 19.76 -3.30
N ARG A 173 -4.43 19.38 -4.57
CA ARG A 173 -4.10 18.00 -4.95
C ARG A 173 -2.76 17.54 -4.39
N GLU A 174 -1.74 18.39 -4.46
CA GLU A 174 -0.41 18.11 -3.92
C GLU A 174 -0.46 17.93 -2.40
N LEU A 175 -1.16 18.81 -1.70
CA LEU A 175 -1.36 18.71 -0.26
C LEU A 175 -2.07 17.42 0.12
N HIS A 176 -3.15 17.07 -0.60
CA HIS A 176 -3.87 15.83 -0.36
C HIS A 176 -2.98 14.60 -0.59
N GLY A 177 -2.21 14.58 -1.69
CA GLY A 177 -1.27 13.51 -1.98
C GLY A 177 -0.15 13.38 -0.95
N ALA A 178 0.41 14.51 -0.50
CA ALA A 178 1.43 14.54 0.55
C ALA A 178 0.88 14.04 1.89
N TYR A 179 -0.34 14.43 2.26
CA TYR A 179 -1.01 13.96 3.47
C TYR A 179 -1.20 12.45 3.48
N GLN A 180 -1.66 11.85 2.37
CA GLN A 180 -1.80 10.39 2.25
C GLN A 180 -0.46 9.66 2.37
N LYS A 181 0.59 10.18 1.73
CA LYS A 181 1.95 9.62 1.84
C LYS A 181 2.48 9.70 3.28
N LEU A 182 2.25 10.82 3.97
CA LEU A 182 2.65 10.99 5.35
C LEU A 182 1.93 10.00 6.27
N LYS A 183 0.60 9.86 6.11
CA LYS A 183 -0.22 8.94 6.91
C LYS A 183 0.27 7.50 6.78
N THR A 184 0.48 7.03 5.54
CA THR A 184 0.97 5.68 5.27
C THR A 184 2.38 5.46 5.84
N ALA A 185 3.29 6.42 5.70
CA ALA A 185 4.63 6.34 6.29
C ALA A 185 4.59 6.31 7.83
N GLN A 186 3.72 7.09 8.46
CA GLN A 186 3.53 7.08 9.91
C GLN A 186 3.02 5.73 10.42
N GLU A 187 2.02 5.14 9.75
CA GLU A 187 1.50 3.81 10.06
C GLU A 187 2.61 2.74 9.97
N GLN A 188 3.45 2.81 8.92
CA GLN A 188 4.62 1.94 8.77
C GLN A 188 5.65 2.13 9.89
N LEU A 189 5.95 3.37 10.29
CA LEU A 189 6.87 3.65 11.39
C LEU A 189 6.36 3.12 12.74
N ILE A 190 5.08 3.29 13.03
CA ILE A 190 4.46 2.75 14.24
C ILE A 190 4.58 1.22 14.25
N GLN A 191 4.30 0.58 13.12
CA GLN A 191 4.42 -0.86 12.99
C GLN A 191 5.88 -1.33 13.16
N ALA A 192 6.84 -0.65 12.52
CA ALA A 192 8.26 -0.94 12.66
C ALA A 192 8.74 -0.76 14.11
N GLY A 193 8.30 0.31 14.79
CA GLY A 193 8.60 0.56 16.20
C GLY A 193 8.08 -0.52 17.14
N LYS A 194 6.83 -0.96 16.93
CA LYS A 194 6.25 -2.11 17.67
C LYS A 194 7.06 -3.38 17.47
N MET A 195 7.46 -3.66 16.22
CA MET A 195 8.28 -4.84 15.89
C MET A 195 9.68 -4.76 16.51
N ALA A 196 10.34 -3.60 16.49
CA ALA A 196 11.66 -3.41 17.07
C ALA A 196 11.65 -3.61 18.59
N ALA A 197 10.66 -3.02 19.29
CA ALA A 197 10.48 -3.20 20.73
C ALA A 197 10.21 -4.67 21.10
N MET A 198 9.34 -5.35 20.33
CA MET A 198 9.11 -6.78 20.49
C MET A 198 10.39 -7.58 20.29
N GLY A 199 11.20 -7.25 19.28
CA GLY A 199 12.43 -7.99 19.02
C GLY A 199 13.50 -7.83 20.08
N GLN A 200 13.64 -6.63 20.64
CA GLN A 200 14.62 -6.37 21.69
C GLN A 200 14.26 -7.11 22.99
N LEU A 201 12.97 -7.18 23.35
CA LEU A 201 12.50 -7.92 24.53
C LEU A 201 12.55 -9.44 24.31
N ALA A 202 12.16 -9.89 23.13
CA ALA A 202 12.06 -11.30 22.79
C ALA A 202 13.41 -12.03 22.78
N ALA A 203 14.49 -11.41 22.29
CA ALA A 203 15.79 -12.07 22.23
C ALA A 203 16.35 -12.42 23.63
N GLY A 204 16.19 -11.53 24.61
CA GLY A 204 16.62 -11.74 26.00
C GLY A 204 15.67 -12.64 26.79
N ILE A 205 14.37 -12.34 26.77
CA ILE A 205 13.37 -13.06 27.57
C ILE A 205 13.20 -14.52 27.11
N SER A 206 13.39 -14.81 25.81
CA SER A 206 13.21 -16.17 25.29
C SER A 206 14.20 -17.19 25.84
N HIS A 207 15.40 -16.79 26.27
CA HIS A 207 16.35 -17.72 26.87
C HIS A 207 15.95 -18.03 28.32
N GLU A 208 15.59 -17.00 29.07
CA GLU A 208 15.16 -17.10 30.47
C GLU A 208 13.83 -17.83 30.64
N LEU A 209 12.92 -17.76 29.66
CA LEU A 209 11.68 -18.52 29.69
C LEU A 209 11.86 -19.99 29.30
N ASN A 210 12.76 -20.29 28.34
CA ASN A 210 12.98 -21.67 27.90
C ASN A 210 13.60 -22.55 28.99
N GLN A 211 14.45 -21.97 29.85
CA GLN A 211 15.12 -22.70 30.92
C GLN A 211 14.16 -23.35 31.94
N PRO A 212 13.28 -22.61 32.64
CA PRO A 212 12.32 -23.20 33.57
C PRO A 212 11.31 -24.09 32.86
N LEU A 213 10.94 -23.76 31.61
CA LEU A 213 10.00 -24.55 30.83
C LEU A 213 10.53 -25.95 30.49
N THR A 214 11.81 -26.03 30.12
CA THR A 214 12.51 -27.29 29.87
C THR A 214 12.53 -28.14 31.15
N GLY A 215 12.75 -27.49 32.31
CA GLY A 215 12.69 -28.14 33.61
C GLY A 215 11.30 -28.71 33.93
N ILE A 216 10.25 -27.89 33.80
CA ILE A 216 8.85 -28.31 34.02
C ILE A 216 8.48 -29.50 33.13
N LYS A 217 8.81 -29.41 31.84
CA LYS A 217 8.57 -30.48 30.88
C LYS A 217 9.33 -31.75 31.25
N GLY A 218 10.61 -31.62 31.61
CA GLY A 218 11.45 -32.74 32.03
C GLY A 218 10.91 -33.45 33.26
N PHE A 219 10.54 -32.71 34.32
CA PHE A 219 9.97 -33.29 35.53
C PHE A 219 8.64 -33.99 35.27
N ALA A 220 7.76 -33.40 34.46
CA ALA A 220 6.49 -34.03 34.09
C ALA A 220 6.69 -35.31 33.28
N GLN A 221 7.65 -35.32 32.34
CA GLN A 221 7.99 -36.50 31.56
C GLN A 221 8.61 -37.61 32.41
N THR A 222 9.51 -37.29 33.35
CA THR A 222 10.07 -38.27 34.28
C THR A 222 8.97 -38.86 35.17
N ALA A 223 8.08 -38.03 35.72
CA ALA A 223 6.96 -38.51 36.54
C ALA A 223 6.04 -39.45 35.73
N LEU A 224 5.81 -39.17 34.44
CA LEU A 224 5.05 -40.06 33.54
C LEU A 224 5.72 -41.42 33.31
N MET A 225 7.05 -41.49 33.37
CA MET A 225 7.80 -42.76 33.26
C MET A 225 7.66 -43.61 34.52
N ASP A 226 7.61 -42.97 35.69
CA ASP A 226 7.51 -43.65 37.00
C ASP A 226 6.06 -44.05 37.38
N LEU A 227 5.06 -43.48 36.69
CA LEU A 227 3.64 -43.72 36.94
C LEU A 227 3.10 -44.98 36.25
N GLU A 228 2.28 -45.75 36.97
CA GLU A 228 1.52 -46.85 36.39
C GLU A 228 0.59 -46.37 35.26
N ALA A 229 0.37 -47.24 34.27
CA ALA A 229 -0.34 -46.91 33.04
C ALA A 229 -1.78 -46.42 33.25
N ASN A 230 -2.44 -46.85 34.33
CA ASN A 230 -3.85 -46.54 34.62
C ASN A 230 -4.02 -45.45 35.70
N SER A 231 -2.96 -44.75 36.06
CA SER A 231 -3.03 -43.73 37.11
C SER A 231 -3.82 -42.50 36.65
N PRO A 232 -4.76 -41.98 37.46
CA PRO A 232 -5.50 -40.75 37.16
C PRO A 232 -4.60 -39.52 36.97
N LEU A 233 -3.42 -39.50 37.60
CA LEU A 233 -2.45 -38.38 37.51
C LEU A 233 -1.76 -38.30 36.14
N ARG A 234 -1.83 -39.37 35.34
CA ARG A 234 -1.19 -39.46 34.03
C ARG A 234 -1.78 -38.43 33.07
N ASP A 235 -3.09 -38.22 33.11
CA ASP A 235 -3.78 -37.23 32.28
C ASP A 235 -3.36 -35.80 32.62
N ASP A 236 -3.21 -35.48 33.91
CA ASP A 236 -2.80 -34.14 34.33
C ASP A 236 -1.33 -33.84 34.00
N LEU A 237 -0.44 -34.82 34.12
CA LEU A 237 0.95 -34.67 33.68
C LEU A 237 1.06 -34.52 32.15
N ASN A 238 0.27 -35.26 31.37
CA ASN A 238 0.21 -35.07 29.92
C ASN A 238 -0.23 -33.65 29.57
N LYS A 239 -1.25 -33.09 30.25
CA LYS A 239 -1.65 -31.68 30.07
C LYS A 239 -0.52 -30.71 30.38
N ILE A 240 0.29 -30.95 31.42
CA ILE A 240 1.46 -30.12 31.75
C ILE A 240 2.48 -30.15 30.60
N VAL A 241 2.78 -31.33 30.07
CA VAL A 241 3.70 -31.48 28.92
C VAL A 241 3.16 -30.74 27.70
N GLU A 242 1.85 -30.86 27.41
CA GLU A 242 1.21 -30.13 26.30
C GLU A 242 1.28 -28.61 26.47
N GLN A 243 1.07 -28.09 27.68
CA GLN A 243 1.20 -26.65 27.95
C GLN A 243 2.66 -26.19 27.85
N ALA A 244 3.61 -27.01 28.29
CA ALA A 244 5.03 -26.70 28.13
C ALA A 244 5.42 -26.64 26.65
N ASP A 245 4.96 -27.60 25.85
CA ASP A 245 5.17 -27.58 24.39
C ASP A 245 4.48 -26.40 23.71
N ARG A 246 3.32 -25.97 24.21
CA ARG A 246 2.65 -24.75 23.75
C ARG A 246 3.52 -23.52 24.01
N MET A 247 4.02 -23.35 25.23
CA MET A 247 4.88 -22.21 25.59
C MET A 247 6.16 -22.20 24.75
N ASP A 248 6.75 -23.37 24.48
CA ASP A 248 7.97 -23.46 23.67
C ASP A 248 7.74 -23.02 22.21
N ARG A 249 6.56 -23.36 21.64
CA ARG A 249 6.12 -22.83 20.34
C ARG A 249 5.92 -21.31 20.36
N ILE A 250 5.31 -20.78 21.42
CA ILE A 250 5.07 -19.34 21.59
C ILE A 250 6.40 -18.58 21.62
N ILE A 251 7.36 -19.06 22.42
CA ILE A 251 8.68 -18.45 22.57
C ILE A 251 9.46 -18.50 21.25
N ARG A 252 9.40 -19.62 20.51
CA ARG A 252 10.02 -19.73 19.17
C ARG A 252 9.46 -18.70 18.19
N HIS A 253 8.15 -18.51 18.13
CA HIS A 253 7.55 -17.48 17.27
C HIS A 253 8.00 -16.07 17.64
N VAL A 254 8.00 -15.75 18.95
CA VAL A 254 8.44 -14.45 19.45
C VAL A 254 9.93 -14.21 19.14
N ARG A 255 10.80 -15.23 19.32
CA ARG A 255 12.22 -15.18 18.97
C ARG A 255 12.46 -14.99 17.47
N PHE A 256 11.62 -15.55 16.60
CA PHE A 256 11.74 -15.37 15.15
C PHE A 256 11.53 -13.92 14.72
N PHE A 257 10.54 -13.22 15.30
CA PHE A 257 10.35 -11.78 15.06
C PHE A 257 11.51 -10.92 15.56
N ALA A 258 12.22 -11.44 16.56
CA ALA A 258 13.24 -10.74 17.31
C ALA A 258 14.62 -10.77 16.70
N ARG A 259 14.95 -11.92 16.13
CA ARG A 259 16.22 -12.10 15.46
C ARG A 259 16.15 -11.37 14.12
N LYS A 260 17.07 -10.42 13.92
CA LYS A 260 17.76 -10.35 12.64
C LYS A 260 18.44 -11.72 12.49
N SER A 261 17.74 -12.74 12.00
CA SER A 261 18.42 -13.96 11.59
C SER A 261 19.43 -13.54 10.53
N ASP A 262 20.68 -13.96 10.67
CA ASP A 262 21.69 -13.75 9.64
C ASP A 262 21.14 -14.35 8.33
N PHE A 263 20.72 -13.45 7.45
CA PHE A 263 20.03 -13.80 6.21
C PHE A 263 21.07 -14.36 5.24
N HIS A 264 21.25 -15.68 5.27
CA HIS A 264 22.24 -16.37 4.46
C HIS A 264 21.65 -16.80 3.13
N LEU A 265 21.67 -15.87 2.18
CA LEU A 265 21.33 -16.15 0.79
C LEU A 265 22.35 -17.11 0.18
N ARG A 266 21.90 -18.30 -0.20
CA ARG A 266 22.66 -19.24 -1.03
C ARG A 266 21.79 -19.75 -2.17
N GLU A 267 22.44 -20.20 -3.23
CA GLU A 267 21.74 -20.92 -4.28
C GLU A 267 21.22 -22.26 -3.73
N MET A 268 19.96 -22.57 -4.02
CA MET A 268 19.28 -23.75 -3.50
C MET A 268 18.18 -24.26 -4.44
N ASP A 269 17.93 -25.57 -4.38
CA ASP A 269 16.73 -26.19 -4.93
C ASP A 269 15.55 -25.98 -3.97
N MET A 270 14.45 -25.45 -4.49
CA MET A 270 13.22 -25.22 -3.73
C MET A 270 12.55 -26.49 -3.23
N ASN A 271 12.78 -27.63 -3.89
CA ASN A 271 12.21 -28.89 -3.42
C ASN A 271 12.83 -29.37 -2.11
N GLY A 272 14.07 -28.97 -1.79
CA GLY A 272 14.76 -29.35 -0.56
C GLY A 272 13.96 -28.98 0.70
N PRO A 273 13.75 -27.68 0.99
CA PRO A 273 13.01 -27.27 2.18
C PRO A 273 11.56 -27.71 2.22
N VAL A 274 10.93 -27.96 1.06
CA VAL A 274 9.57 -28.55 1.00
C VAL A 274 9.60 -29.97 1.55
N ASN A 275 10.58 -30.78 1.16
CA ASN A 275 10.72 -32.15 1.64
C ASN A 275 11.08 -32.18 3.14
N ASP A 276 11.96 -31.28 3.60
CA ASP A 276 12.35 -31.18 5.01
C ASP A 276 11.14 -30.84 5.90
N ALA A 277 10.34 -29.85 5.50
CA ALA A 277 9.10 -29.49 6.21
C ALA A 277 8.09 -30.64 6.26
N LEU A 278 7.94 -31.40 5.17
CA LEU A 278 7.07 -32.58 5.11
C LEU A 278 7.57 -33.72 6.00
N MET A 279 8.88 -33.92 6.07
CA MET A 279 9.49 -34.93 6.93
C MET A 279 9.22 -34.65 8.40
N LEU A 280 9.32 -33.38 8.82
CA LEU A 280 9.03 -32.97 10.20
C LEU A 280 7.56 -33.15 10.59
N LEU A 281 6.63 -33.03 9.64
CA LEU A 281 5.19 -33.09 9.89
C LEU A 281 4.54 -34.43 9.54
N SER A 282 5.29 -35.41 9.01
CA SER A 282 4.71 -36.62 8.43
C SER A 282 3.87 -37.44 9.41
N GLU A 283 4.36 -37.63 10.64
CA GLU A 283 3.65 -38.42 11.66
C GLU A 283 2.40 -37.68 12.15
N GLN A 284 2.47 -36.36 12.34
CA GLN A 284 1.31 -35.56 12.73
C GLN A 284 0.22 -35.60 11.65
N LEU A 285 0.59 -35.45 10.37
CA LEU A 285 -0.38 -35.52 9.27
C LEU A 285 -1.04 -36.89 9.17
N LYS A 286 -0.31 -37.98 9.43
CA LYS A 286 -0.88 -39.35 9.48
C LYS A 286 -1.87 -39.52 10.63
N VAL A 287 -1.52 -39.07 11.84
CA VAL A 287 -2.39 -39.16 13.03
C VAL A 287 -3.72 -38.43 12.79
N HIS A 288 -3.68 -37.32 12.05
CA HIS A 288 -4.85 -36.52 11.68
C HIS A 288 -5.57 -37.01 10.41
N ASN A 289 -5.21 -38.18 9.88
CA ASN A 289 -5.79 -38.77 8.66
C ASN A 289 -5.72 -37.84 7.42
N ILE A 290 -4.62 -37.10 7.27
CA ILE A 290 -4.40 -36.18 6.14
C ILE A 290 -3.50 -36.82 5.10
N ARG A 291 -3.98 -36.93 3.86
CA ARG A 291 -3.21 -37.41 2.72
C ARG A 291 -2.43 -36.27 2.07
N VAL A 292 -1.14 -36.47 1.86
CA VAL A 292 -0.29 -35.50 1.14
C VAL A 292 -0.05 -35.99 -0.28
N LYS A 293 -0.47 -35.20 -1.28
CA LYS A 293 -0.21 -35.45 -2.69
C LYS A 293 0.87 -34.49 -3.21
N LYS A 294 2.07 -35.01 -3.46
CA LYS A 294 3.18 -34.22 -4.02
C LYS A 294 3.25 -34.34 -5.54
N SER A 295 3.46 -33.22 -6.22
CA SER A 295 3.79 -33.17 -7.65
C SER A 295 4.87 -32.10 -7.83
N LEU A 296 6.08 -32.45 -7.42
CA LEU A 296 7.23 -31.57 -7.47
C LEU A 296 7.99 -31.77 -8.78
N SER A 297 8.24 -30.70 -9.53
CA SER A 297 9.05 -30.77 -10.75
C SER A 297 10.51 -31.06 -10.37
N GLY A 298 11.14 -32.03 -11.03
CA GLY A 298 12.55 -32.39 -10.81
C GLY A 298 13.55 -31.46 -11.50
N ASP A 299 13.09 -30.69 -12.49
CA ASP A 299 13.91 -29.75 -13.28
C ASP A 299 13.53 -28.30 -12.92
N LEU A 300 13.73 -27.94 -11.65
CA LEU A 300 13.54 -26.58 -11.19
C LEU A 300 14.88 -25.84 -11.24
N PRO A 301 14.89 -24.60 -11.76
CA PRO A 301 16.09 -23.79 -11.69
C PRO A 301 16.39 -23.38 -10.24
N GLY A 302 17.62 -23.01 -9.93
CA GLY A 302 18.00 -22.58 -8.59
C GLY A 302 17.29 -21.29 -8.15
N VAL A 303 17.14 -21.11 -6.84
CA VAL A 303 16.69 -19.85 -6.21
C VAL A 303 17.78 -19.37 -5.26
N LEU A 304 17.97 -18.05 -5.19
CA LEU A 304 18.81 -17.45 -4.17
C LEU A 304 17.96 -17.22 -2.91
N GLY A 305 18.21 -18.00 -1.86
CA GLY A 305 17.41 -17.96 -0.64
C GLY A 305 18.08 -18.52 0.60
N ASP A 306 17.43 -18.33 1.74
CA ASP A 306 17.76 -18.95 3.02
C ASP A 306 16.86 -20.18 3.23
N PRO A 307 17.41 -21.42 3.13
CA PRO A 307 16.61 -22.63 3.25
C PRO A 307 15.84 -22.75 4.55
N ASN A 308 16.40 -22.29 5.67
CA ASN A 308 15.76 -22.42 6.97
C ASN A 308 14.52 -21.51 7.06
N GLN A 309 14.60 -20.31 6.47
CA GLN A 309 13.45 -19.41 6.41
C GLN A 309 12.36 -19.97 5.48
N LEU A 310 12.75 -20.52 4.33
CA LEU A 310 11.79 -21.10 3.39
C LEU A 310 11.16 -22.39 3.95
N GLU A 311 11.92 -23.22 4.65
CA GLU A 311 11.38 -24.36 5.42
C GLU A 311 10.31 -23.89 6.42
N GLN A 312 10.59 -22.81 7.17
CA GLN A 312 9.63 -22.22 8.11
C GLN A 312 8.35 -21.72 7.42
N VAL A 313 8.47 -21.15 6.21
CA VAL A 313 7.29 -20.79 5.39
C VAL A 313 6.44 -22.03 5.16
N PHE A 314 7.05 -23.12 4.72
CA PHE A 314 6.34 -24.35 4.36
C PHE A 314 5.75 -25.05 5.58
N LEU A 315 6.47 -25.10 6.71
CA LEU A 315 5.93 -25.57 7.99
C LEU A 315 4.68 -24.80 8.40
N ASN A 316 4.70 -23.47 8.29
CA ASN A 316 3.55 -22.63 8.63
C ASN A 316 2.35 -22.89 7.70
N LEU A 317 2.57 -23.02 6.40
CA LEU A 317 1.50 -23.31 5.45
C LEU A 317 0.90 -24.69 5.64
N ILE A 318 1.72 -25.72 5.83
CA ILE A 318 1.26 -27.10 6.04
C ILE A 318 0.51 -27.22 7.36
N THR A 319 0.99 -26.58 8.43
CA THR A 319 0.31 -26.57 9.73
C THR A 319 -1.04 -25.85 9.65
N ASN A 320 -1.11 -24.73 8.94
CA ASN A 320 -2.37 -24.02 8.71
C ASN A 320 -3.38 -24.87 7.90
N ALA A 321 -2.90 -25.58 6.88
CA ALA A 321 -3.72 -26.51 6.09
C ALA A 321 -4.28 -27.66 6.95
N ARG A 322 -3.44 -28.27 7.80
CA ARG A 322 -3.86 -29.28 8.77
C ARG A 322 -4.97 -28.75 9.67
N ASP A 323 -4.72 -27.63 10.35
CA ASP A 323 -5.69 -27.08 11.30
C ASP A 323 -7.02 -26.73 10.60
N ALA A 324 -6.97 -26.26 9.35
CA ALA A 324 -8.17 -25.98 8.56
C ALA A 324 -8.96 -27.24 8.20
N ILE A 325 -8.29 -28.37 7.99
CA ILE A 325 -8.92 -29.68 7.77
C ILE A 325 -9.53 -30.21 9.07
N ASP A 326 -8.79 -30.13 10.18
CA ASP A 326 -9.22 -30.64 11.49
C ASP A 326 -10.51 -29.96 11.98
N ILE A 327 -10.67 -28.66 11.71
CA ILE A 327 -11.89 -27.89 12.05
C ILE A 327 -13.15 -28.53 11.47
N LEU A 328 -13.06 -29.18 10.30
CA LEU A 328 -14.22 -29.79 9.65
C LEU A 328 -14.57 -31.18 10.20
N GLN A 329 -13.67 -31.82 10.95
CA GLN A 329 -13.87 -33.14 11.57
C GLN A 329 -14.47 -34.20 10.62
N ARG A 330 -13.97 -34.24 9.38
CA ARG A 330 -14.46 -35.20 8.36
C ARG A 330 -13.94 -36.61 8.65
N PRO A 331 -14.81 -37.66 8.63
CA PRO A 331 -14.40 -39.05 8.88
C PRO A 331 -13.33 -39.56 7.90
N GLU A 332 -13.41 -39.14 6.64
CA GLU A 332 -12.47 -39.47 5.57
C GLU A 332 -11.15 -38.69 5.64
N GLY A 333 -11.02 -37.76 6.60
CA GLY A 333 -9.88 -36.87 6.74
C GLY A 333 -9.84 -35.77 5.69
N GLY A 334 -8.63 -35.38 5.28
CA GLY A 334 -8.44 -34.34 4.27
C GLY A 334 -7.23 -34.58 3.37
N GLU A 335 -7.03 -33.69 2.40
CA GLU A 335 -5.92 -33.75 1.46
C GLU A 335 -5.17 -32.43 1.42
N ILE A 336 -3.84 -32.51 1.40
CA ILE A 336 -2.93 -31.40 1.11
C ILE A 336 -2.19 -31.72 -0.18
N LYS A 337 -2.35 -30.90 -1.21
CA LYS A 337 -1.62 -31.00 -2.48
C LYS A 337 -0.51 -29.98 -2.51
N ILE A 338 0.70 -30.44 -2.82
CA ILE A 338 1.87 -29.57 -2.97
C ILE A 338 2.42 -29.74 -4.38
N LYS A 339 2.52 -28.64 -5.11
CA LYS A 339 3.03 -28.61 -6.48
C LYS A 339 4.18 -27.62 -6.60
N SER A 340 5.20 -27.98 -7.38
CA SER A 340 6.26 -27.06 -7.76
C SER A 340 6.44 -27.09 -9.29
N GLY A 341 6.72 -25.93 -9.87
CA GLY A 341 6.93 -25.78 -11.29
C GLY A 341 7.55 -24.44 -11.63
N THR A 342 7.91 -24.24 -12.89
CA THR A 342 8.35 -22.94 -13.39
C THR A 342 7.15 -22.18 -13.97
N SER A 343 7.04 -20.89 -13.69
CA SER A 343 5.98 -20.05 -14.26
C SER A 343 6.11 -19.96 -15.79
N GLY A 344 5.02 -19.65 -16.48
CA GLY A 344 4.98 -19.56 -17.95
C GLY A 344 5.96 -18.54 -18.54
N ASP A 345 6.37 -17.53 -17.76
CA ASP A 345 7.38 -16.54 -18.14
C ASP A 345 8.83 -17.02 -17.94
N ARG A 346 9.04 -18.19 -17.32
CA ARG A 346 10.34 -18.77 -16.92
C ARG A 346 11.22 -17.85 -16.05
N LYS A 347 10.63 -16.82 -15.44
CA LYS A 347 11.35 -15.90 -14.53
C LYS A 347 11.14 -16.26 -13.06
N HIS A 348 10.12 -17.05 -12.77
CA HIS A 348 9.74 -17.41 -11.41
C HIS A 348 9.56 -18.91 -11.25
N ILE A 349 9.90 -19.43 -10.07
CA ILE A 349 9.42 -20.71 -9.58
C ILE A 349 8.07 -20.49 -8.91
N GLU A 350 7.11 -21.33 -9.24
CA GLU A 350 5.79 -21.36 -8.65
C GLU A 350 5.65 -22.58 -7.73
N LEU A 351 5.28 -22.33 -6.47
CA LEU A 351 4.95 -23.34 -5.47
C LEU A 351 3.50 -23.17 -5.05
N THR A 352 2.73 -24.25 -5.07
CA THR A 352 1.31 -24.24 -4.68
C THR A 352 1.09 -25.19 -3.51
N PHE A 353 0.42 -24.69 -2.47
CA PHE A 353 -0.06 -25.45 -1.32
C PHE A 353 -1.59 -25.34 -1.30
N GLU A 354 -2.28 -26.44 -1.57
CA GLU A 354 -3.75 -26.51 -1.63
C GLU A 354 -4.27 -27.49 -0.57
N ASP A 355 -5.22 -27.05 0.26
CA ASP A 355 -5.90 -27.88 1.26
C ASP A 355 -7.39 -28.03 0.95
N THR A 356 -8.00 -29.06 1.53
CA THR A 356 -9.45 -29.31 1.46
C THR A 356 -10.19 -28.90 2.74
N GLY A 357 -9.63 -27.96 3.49
CA GLY A 357 -10.12 -27.52 4.80
C GLY A 357 -11.32 -26.58 4.77
N CYS A 358 -11.58 -25.90 5.89
CA CYS A 358 -12.75 -25.04 6.08
C CYS A 358 -12.78 -23.78 5.19
N GLY A 359 -11.65 -23.41 4.57
CA GLY A 359 -11.52 -22.20 3.77
C GLY A 359 -11.59 -20.92 4.60
N ILE A 360 -11.48 -19.78 3.92
CA ILE A 360 -11.39 -18.44 4.52
C ILE A 360 -12.51 -17.58 3.94
N SER A 361 -13.17 -16.79 4.79
CA SER A 361 -14.22 -15.86 4.37
C SER A 361 -13.62 -14.65 3.64
N GLU A 362 -14.40 -14.04 2.74
CA GLU A 362 -13.96 -12.89 1.94
C GLU A 362 -13.48 -11.71 2.82
N LYS A 363 -14.20 -11.44 3.92
CA LYS A 363 -13.81 -10.42 4.91
C LYS A 363 -12.48 -10.72 5.60
N ALA A 364 -12.17 -12.00 5.84
CA ALA A 364 -10.93 -12.38 6.51
C ALA A 364 -9.73 -12.36 5.56
N LEU A 365 -9.94 -12.63 4.26
CA LEU A 365 -8.87 -12.68 3.24
C LEU A 365 -8.03 -11.40 3.17
N GLU A 366 -8.65 -10.24 3.39
CA GLU A 366 -7.96 -8.93 3.41
C GLU A 366 -7.00 -8.75 4.59
N HIS A 367 -7.10 -9.61 5.61
CA HIS A 367 -6.39 -9.45 6.88
C HIS A 367 -5.53 -10.65 7.27
N ILE A 368 -5.52 -11.74 6.51
CA ILE A 368 -4.82 -12.97 6.90
C ILE A 368 -3.30 -12.81 7.08
N PHE A 369 -2.70 -11.81 6.44
CA PHE A 369 -1.27 -11.50 6.56
C PHE A 369 -0.98 -10.46 7.64
N ASN A 370 -2.01 -9.88 8.27
CA ASN A 370 -1.84 -8.93 9.36
C ASN A 370 -1.35 -9.68 10.62
N PRO A 371 -0.31 -9.17 11.32
CA PRO A 371 0.13 -9.76 12.58
C PRO A 371 -1.02 -9.83 13.60
N PHE A 372 -1.07 -10.93 14.35
CA PHE A 372 -2.07 -11.22 15.40
C PHE A 372 -3.50 -11.47 14.89
N PHE A 373 -3.72 -11.44 13.57
CA PHE A 373 -5.00 -11.83 13.01
C PHE A 373 -5.16 -13.36 13.06
N THR A 374 -6.21 -13.83 13.72
CA THR A 374 -6.56 -15.25 13.77
C THR A 374 -8.07 -15.42 13.82
N THR A 375 -8.57 -16.42 13.09
CA THR A 375 -9.98 -16.85 13.16
C THR A 375 -10.16 -18.09 14.04
N LYS A 376 -9.07 -18.59 14.63
CA LYS A 376 -9.08 -19.75 15.53
C LYS A 376 -9.39 -19.29 16.95
N SER A 377 -9.92 -20.20 17.78
CA SER A 377 -10.15 -19.98 19.21
C SER A 377 -8.87 -19.49 19.93
N PRO A 378 -8.95 -18.88 21.13
CA PRO A 378 -7.78 -18.35 21.86
C PRO A 378 -6.63 -19.36 22.04
N ASP A 379 -6.94 -20.66 21.99
CA ASP A 379 -5.96 -21.76 22.08
C ASP A 379 -5.39 -22.22 20.73
N GLY A 380 -5.95 -21.78 19.61
CA GLY A 380 -5.65 -22.28 18.25
C GLY A 380 -4.57 -21.54 17.46
N GLY A 381 -3.95 -20.50 18.02
CA GLY A 381 -2.75 -19.87 17.43
C GLY A 381 -2.70 -18.35 17.53
N MET A 382 -1.48 -17.81 17.63
CA MET A 382 -1.20 -16.38 17.86
C MET A 382 -1.48 -15.44 16.67
N GLY A 383 -1.92 -15.94 15.51
CA GLY A 383 -2.11 -15.11 14.31
C GLY A 383 -0.82 -14.54 13.71
N LEU A 384 0.32 -15.20 13.99
CA LEU A 384 1.65 -14.76 13.54
C LEU A 384 2.20 -15.58 12.36
N GLY A 385 1.67 -16.78 12.11
CA GLY A 385 2.24 -17.69 11.11
C GLY A 385 2.25 -17.12 9.69
N LEU A 386 1.12 -16.55 9.24
CA LEU A 386 1.01 -16.01 7.88
C LEU A 386 1.72 -14.67 7.71
N SER A 387 1.83 -13.84 8.75
CA SER A 387 2.63 -12.61 8.69
C SER A 387 4.13 -12.91 8.60
N ILE A 388 4.60 -13.98 9.25
CA ILE A 388 5.95 -14.53 9.06
C ILE A 388 6.13 -14.98 7.61
N VAL A 389 5.18 -15.75 7.07
CA VAL A 389 5.23 -16.23 5.68
C VAL A 389 5.39 -15.06 4.71
N TYR A 390 4.53 -14.05 4.83
CA TYR A 390 4.55 -12.88 3.95
C TYR A 390 5.92 -12.20 3.96
N ARG A 391 6.47 -11.94 5.16
CA ARG A 391 7.75 -11.24 5.31
C ARG A 391 8.94 -12.04 4.79
N ILE A 392 8.97 -13.35 5.01
CA ILE A 392 10.02 -14.20 4.47
C ILE A 392 9.98 -14.17 2.94
N ILE A 393 8.80 -14.33 2.34
CA ILE A 393 8.66 -14.31 0.87
C ILE A 393 9.08 -12.94 0.30
N GLU A 394 8.70 -11.85 0.95
CA GLU A 394 9.13 -10.49 0.56
C GLU A 394 10.65 -10.30 0.65
N ASN A 395 11.29 -10.77 1.72
CA ASN A 395 12.77 -10.75 1.86
C ASN A 395 13.48 -11.53 0.73
N HIS A 396 12.83 -12.57 0.21
CA HIS A 396 13.32 -13.36 -0.92
C HIS A 396 12.91 -12.76 -2.30
N LYS A 397 12.41 -11.52 -2.31
CA LYS A 397 11.93 -10.83 -3.52
C LYS A 397 10.83 -11.62 -4.26
N GLY A 398 10.08 -12.43 -3.52
CA GLY A 398 8.97 -13.20 -4.04
C GLY A 398 7.63 -12.50 -3.85
N ARG A 399 6.56 -13.17 -4.32
CA ARG A 399 5.17 -12.79 -4.03
C ARG A 399 4.39 -14.02 -3.58
N ILE A 400 3.37 -13.81 -2.75
CA ILE A 400 2.42 -14.83 -2.33
C ILE A 400 1.00 -14.41 -2.70
N GLU A 401 0.24 -15.32 -3.29
CA GLU A 401 -1.18 -15.17 -3.61
C GLU A 401 -2.00 -16.20 -2.84
N VAL A 402 -3.23 -15.85 -2.50
CA VAL A 402 -4.18 -16.75 -1.84
C VAL A 402 -5.49 -16.80 -2.62
N LYS A 403 -6.03 -18.01 -2.78
CA LYS A 403 -7.40 -18.24 -3.25
C LYS A 403 -8.09 -19.16 -2.26
N SER A 404 -9.21 -18.73 -1.70
CA SER A 404 -9.94 -19.54 -0.73
C SER A 404 -11.44 -19.37 -0.91
N ARG A 405 -12.19 -20.41 -0.57
CA ARG A 405 -13.65 -20.35 -0.48
C ARG A 405 -14.11 -21.17 0.70
N THR A 406 -14.95 -20.57 1.54
CA THR A 406 -15.54 -21.25 2.71
C THR A 406 -16.14 -22.60 2.32
N GLY A 407 -15.76 -23.64 3.06
CA GLY A 407 -16.18 -25.04 2.87
C GLY A 407 -15.47 -25.80 1.74
N ARG A 408 -14.66 -25.14 0.91
CA ARG A 408 -13.92 -25.79 -0.19
C ARG A 408 -12.42 -25.94 0.05
N GLY A 409 -11.84 -25.13 0.95
CA GLY A 409 -10.41 -25.13 1.26
C GLY A 409 -9.68 -23.89 0.78
N THR A 410 -8.36 -23.89 0.93
CA THR A 410 -7.48 -22.76 0.60
C THR A 410 -6.33 -23.20 -0.30
N MET A 411 -5.92 -22.30 -1.20
CA MET A 411 -4.76 -22.45 -2.05
C MET A 411 -3.84 -21.23 -1.89
N PHE A 412 -2.62 -21.47 -1.43
CA PHE A 412 -1.53 -20.50 -1.45
C PHE A 412 -0.62 -20.76 -2.64
N ARG A 413 -0.26 -19.71 -3.37
CA ARG A 413 0.69 -19.74 -4.50
C ARG A 413 1.85 -18.80 -4.20
N ILE A 414 3.04 -19.35 -4.09
CA ILE A 414 4.29 -18.62 -3.86
C ILE A 414 5.04 -18.53 -5.17
N PHE A 415 5.57 -17.36 -5.47
CA PHE A 415 6.42 -17.10 -6.63
C PHE A 415 7.76 -16.56 -6.15
N LEU A 416 8.84 -17.24 -6.52
CA LEU A 416 10.21 -16.83 -6.18
C LEU A 416 11.02 -16.61 -7.46
N PRO A 417 11.87 -15.58 -7.53
CA PRO A 417 12.66 -15.30 -8.72
C PRO A 417 13.69 -16.42 -8.96
N VAL A 418 13.81 -16.83 -10.21
CA VAL A 418 14.85 -17.77 -10.63
C VAL A 418 16.22 -17.11 -10.50
N TYR A 419 17.17 -17.81 -9.88
CA TYR A 419 18.57 -17.39 -9.88
C TYR A 419 19.12 -17.50 -11.30
N LYS A 420 19.59 -16.37 -11.85
CA LYS A 420 20.41 -16.35 -13.05
C LYS A 420 21.81 -16.00 -12.62
N GLU A 421 22.72 -16.96 -12.75
CA GLU A 421 24.15 -16.69 -12.62
C GLU A 421 24.52 -15.63 -13.67
N VAL A 422 24.96 -14.46 -13.19
CA VAL A 422 25.58 -13.48 -14.08
C VAL A 422 26.96 -14.05 -14.38
N ALA A 423 27.12 -14.66 -15.56
CA ALA A 423 28.42 -15.12 -16.02
C ALA A 423 29.44 -13.97 -15.85
N PRO A 424 30.60 -14.19 -15.22
CA PRO A 424 31.59 -13.14 -15.04
C PRO A 424 32.00 -12.58 -16.41
N LEU A 425 31.75 -11.29 -16.63
CA LEU A 425 32.35 -10.55 -17.74
C LEU A 425 33.86 -10.53 -17.53
N ASN A 426 34.59 -10.99 -18.56
CA ASN A 426 36.06 -10.95 -18.75
C ASN A 426 36.85 -12.18 -18.28
N SER A 427 36.83 -13.25 -19.08
CA SER A 427 38.11 -13.80 -19.56
C SER A 427 38.50 -13.02 -20.82
N ALA A 428 39.41 -12.05 -20.66
CA ALA A 428 40.06 -11.39 -21.78
C ALA A 428 40.72 -12.46 -22.67
N PRO A 429 40.68 -12.33 -24.01
CA PRO A 429 41.38 -13.27 -24.88
C PRO A 429 42.88 -13.17 -24.61
N ALA A 430 43.52 -14.33 -24.42
CA ALA A 430 44.96 -14.43 -24.35
C ALA A 430 45.55 -13.80 -25.63
N VAL A 431 46.26 -12.69 -25.47
CA VAL A 431 47.09 -12.11 -26.52
C VAL A 431 48.29 -13.05 -26.69
N LEU A 432 48.25 -13.84 -27.75
CA LEU A 432 49.44 -14.47 -28.32
C LEU A 432 50.27 -13.36 -28.97
N CYS A 433 51.40 -13.02 -28.33
CA CYS A 433 52.56 -12.40 -28.96
C CYS A 433 53.74 -13.37 -28.86
#